data_AF-A0A4R8JUC5-F1
#
_entry.id   AF-A0A4R8JUC5-F1
#
_cell.length_a   1.000
_cell.length_b   1.000
_cell.length_c   1.000
_cell.angle_alpha   90.00
_cell.angle_beta   90.00
_cell.angle_gamma   90.00
#
_symmetry.space_group_name_H-M   'P 1'
#
loop_
_entity.id
_entity.type
_entity.pdbx_description
1 polymer ?
#
loop_
_entity_poly.entity_id
_entity_poly.type
_entity_poly.pdbx_seq_one_letter_code
_entity_poly.pdbx_strand_id
1 'polypeptide(L)'
;MSIKEEKLNRISKNAIFFAGGVFLLIAANFLYLQTTDFINNSVVVSGKVARLNHGGHHVQVEFDTQRGEHISSSQSAFISANVGDTLPIRYRPDDPTHTSEIDRFMDIWDLPLVCFALGMVFLCSTLVDCLFWKRNLFERRSGK
;
A
#
# COMPACT_ATOMS: atom_id res chain seq x y z
N MET A 1 14.76 -6.29 -38.74
CA MET A 1 14.40 -7.21 -37.63
C MET A 1 13.35 -8.19 -38.13
N SER A 2 13.51 -9.50 -37.88
CA SER A 2 12.53 -10.51 -38.31
C SER A 2 11.23 -10.43 -37.50
N ILE A 3 10.07 -10.67 -38.12
CA ILE A 3 8.75 -10.72 -37.44
C ILE A 3 8.76 -11.68 -36.24
N LYS A 4 9.60 -12.72 -36.28
CA LYS A 4 9.77 -13.69 -35.20
C LYS A 4 10.44 -13.07 -33.96
N GLU A 5 11.50 -12.28 -34.17
CA GLU A 5 12.23 -11.57 -33.09
C GLU A 5 11.34 -10.50 -32.43
N GLU A 6 10.59 -9.75 -33.23
CA GLU A 6 9.65 -8.74 -32.72
C GLU A 6 8.56 -9.37 -31.84
N LYS A 7 8.01 -10.53 -32.27
CA LYS A 7 7.05 -11.28 -31.46
C LYS A 7 7.65 -11.80 -30.16
N LEU A 8 8.86 -12.37 -30.23
CA LEU A 8 9.52 -12.95 -29.06
C LEU A 8 9.80 -11.88 -27.99
N ASN A 9 10.35 -10.74 -28.39
CA ASN A 9 10.67 -9.63 -27.48
C ASN A 9 9.42 -9.04 -26.80
N ARG A 10 8.29 -9.00 -27.52
CA ARG A 10 7.04 -8.51 -26.92
C ARG A 10 6.42 -9.53 -25.97
N ILE A 11 6.48 -10.82 -26.29
CA ILE A 11 6.01 -11.89 -25.40
C ILE A 11 6.82 -11.88 -24.09
N SER A 12 8.15 -11.78 -24.18
CA SER A 12 9.00 -11.72 -22.98
C SER A 12 8.71 -10.47 -22.14
N LYS A 13 8.59 -9.29 -22.75
CA LYS A 13 8.17 -8.06 -22.08
C LYS A 13 6.84 -8.27 -21.33
N ASN A 14 5.81 -8.71 -22.04
CA ASN A 14 4.47 -8.89 -21.46
C ASN A 14 4.46 -9.94 -20.34
N ALA A 15 5.27 -11.00 -20.46
CA ALA A 15 5.41 -12.00 -19.40
C ALA A 15 6.02 -11.40 -18.12
N ILE A 16 7.04 -10.53 -18.24
CA ILE A 16 7.65 -9.85 -17.10
C ILE A 16 6.65 -8.91 -16.41
N PHE A 17 5.93 -8.08 -17.18
CA PHE A 17 4.92 -7.18 -16.61
C PHE A 17 3.77 -7.95 -15.95
N PHE A 18 3.32 -9.05 -16.56
CA PHE A 18 2.30 -9.92 -15.99
C PHE A 18 2.76 -10.54 -14.68
N ALA A 19 3.95 -11.16 -14.67
CA ALA A 19 4.51 -11.78 -13.47
C ALA A 19 4.71 -10.77 -12.34
N GLY A 20 5.23 -9.59 -12.65
CA GLY A 20 5.38 -8.50 -11.69
C GLY A 20 4.04 -8.00 -11.14
N GLY A 21 3.03 -7.85 -12.00
CA GLY A 21 1.69 -7.46 -11.61
C GLY A 21 1.03 -8.48 -10.67
N VAL A 22 1.11 -9.77 -11.00
CA VAL A 22 0.60 -10.85 -10.14
C VAL A 22 1.32 -10.87 -8.79
N PHE A 23 2.66 -10.75 -8.79
CA PHE A 23 3.45 -10.70 -7.56
C PHE A 23 3.02 -9.54 -6.65
N LEU A 24 2.85 -8.34 -7.22
CA LEU A 24 2.39 -7.16 -6.48
C LEU A 24 0.99 -7.35 -5.91
N LEU A 25 0.08 -8.00 -6.64
CA LEU A 25 -1.26 -8.30 -6.12
C LEU A 25 -1.25 -9.35 -5.00
N ILE A 26 -0.38 -10.37 -5.08
CA ILE A 26 -0.19 -11.33 -3.99
C ILE A 26 0.34 -10.61 -2.74
N ALA A 27 1.33 -9.73 -2.91
CA ALA A 27 1.85 -8.91 -1.82
C ALA A 27 0.76 -7.98 -1.23
N ALA A 28 -0.03 -7.32 -2.08
CA ALA A 28 -1.15 -6.48 -1.64
C ALA A 28 -2.19 -7.28 -0.83
N ASN A 29 -2.51 -8.50 -1.26
CA ASN A 29 -3.43 -9.37 -0.54
C ASN A 29 -2.86 -9.83 0.82
N PHE A 30 -1.57 -10.15 0.87
CA PHE A 30 -0.91 -10.50 2.13
C PHE A 30 -0.93 -9.32 3.12
N LEU A 31 -0.57 -8.12 2.65
CA LEU A 31 -0.63 -6.89 3.44
C LEU A 31 -2.06 -6.58 3.90
N TYR A 32 -3.05 -6.73 3.02
CA TYR A 32 -4.47 -6.57 3.35
C TYR A 32 -4.90 -7.49 4.51
N LEU A 33 -4.48 -8.76 4.50
CA LEU A 33 -4.78 -9.70 5.57
C LEU A 33 -4.10 -9.29 6.88
N GLN A 34 -2.83 -8.88 6.84
CA GLN A 34 -2.12 -8.40 8.02
C GLN A 34 -2.77 -7.14 8.62
N THR A 35 -3.11 -6.17 7.78
CA THR A 35 -3.79 -4.94 8.18
C THR A 35 -5.17 -5.23 8.77
N THR A 36 -5.92 -6.15 8.17
CA THR A 36 -7.25 -6.55 8.69
C THR A 36 -7.12 -7.26 10.05
N ASP A 37 -6.14 -8.15 10.20
CA ASP A 37 -5.84 -8.79 11.48
C ASP A 37 -5.42 -7.78 12.56
N PHE A 38 -4.61 -6.79 12.18
CA PHE A 38 -4.29 -5.67 13.06
C PHE A 38 -5.54 -4.89 13.48
N ILE A 39 -6.40 -4.49 12.55
CA ILE A 39 -7.64 -3.75 12.85
C ILE A 39 -8.56 -4.55 13.79
N ASN A 40 -8.68 -5.86 13.59
CA ASN A 40 -9.56 -6.70 14.39
C ASN A 40 -9.04 -6.98 15.81
N ASN A 41 -7.72 -7.02 15.99
CA ASN A 41 -7.08 -7.32 17.28
C ASN A 41 -6.47 -6.10 17.98
N SER A 42 -6.84 -4.89 17.55
CA SER A 42 -6.34 -3.64 18.13
C SER A 42 -7.43 -2.87 18.83
N VAL A 43 -7.00 -1.99 19.72
CA VAL A 43 -7.84 -1.04 20.46
C VAL A 43 -7.48 0.38 20.06
N VAL A 44 -8.47 1.27 20.11
CA VAL A 44 -8.31 2.68 19.76
C VAL A 44 -8.43 3.53 21.03
N VAL A 45 -7.49 4.45 21.21
CA VAL A 45 -7.45 5.42 22.30
C VAL A 45 -7.16 6.82 21.75
N SER A 46 -7.46 7.86 22.53
CA SER A 46 -7.11 9.23 22.16
C SER A 46 -5.68 9.53 22.61
N GLY A 47 -4.78 9.78 21.66
CA GLY A 47 -3.40 10.21 21.93
C GLY A 47 -3.19 11.69 21.63
N LYS A 48 -2.35 12.35 22.40
CA LYS A 48 -2.03 13.77 22.24
C LYS A 48 -0.63 13.94 21.65
N VAL A 49 -0.50 14.80 20.64
CA VAL A 49 0.81 15.12 20.06
C VAL A 49 1.60 15.97 21.05
N ALA A 50 2.63 15.37 21.64
CA ALA A 50 3.49 16.03 22.62
C ALA A 50 4.63 16.81 21.95
N ARG A 51 5.15 16.29 20.82
CA ARG A 51 6.28 16.91 20.10
C ARG A 51 6.24 16.57 18.61
N LEU A 52 6.86 17.40 17.79
CA LEU A 52 7.19 17.11 16.40
C LEU A 52 8.68 16.76 16.33
N ASN A 53 9.01 15.51 15.98
CA ASN A 53 10.40 15.05 15.90
C ASN A 53 11.07 15.55 14.62
N HIS A 54 10.35 15.51 13.49
CA HIS A 54 10.84 16.00 12.20
C HIS A 54 9.70 16.52 11.34
N GLY A 55 9.36 17.80 11.52
CA GLY A 55 8.19 18.41 10.89
C GLY A 55 6.87 17.76 11.33
N GLY A 56 5.76 18.13 10.67
CA GLY A 56 4.43 17.68 11.06
C GLY A 56 4.11 16.20 10.73
N HIS A 57 4.99 15.51 9.99
CA HIS A 57 4.79 14.13 9.56
C HIS A 57 5.46 13.09 10.46
N HIS A 58 6.40 13.48 11.32
CA HIS A 58 7.03 12.59 12.30
C HIS A 58 6.75 13.13 13.68
N VAL A 59 5.65 12.67 14.27
CA VAL A 59 5.10 13.21 15.51
C VAL A 59 5.33 12.26 16.67
N GLN A 60 5.66 12.80 17.83
CA GLN A 60 5.69 12.08 19.09
C GLN A 60 4.30 12.20 19.72
N VAL A 61 3.63 11.06 19.92
CA VAL A 61 2.30 11.00 20.53
C VAL A 61 2.41 10.36 21.90
N GLU A 62 1.76 10.98 22.87
CA GLU A 62 1.60 10.47 24.23
C GLU A 62 0.15 10.03 24.43
N PHE A 63 -0.04 8.80 24.89
CA PHE A 63 -1.36 8.25 25.15
C PHE A 63 -1.33 7.28 26.33
N ASP A 64 -2.47 7.16 27.00
CA ASP A 64 -2.64 6.18 28.07
C ASP A 64 -3.31 4.92 27.50
N THR A 65 -2.74 3.76 27.79
CA THR A 65 -3.35 2.48 27.42
C THR A 65 -4.61 2.23 28.26
N GLN A 66 -5.45 1.30 27.81
CA GLN A 66 -6.60 0.84 28.61
C GLN A 66 -6.20 0.25 29.99
N ARG A 67 -4.93 -0.15 30.15
CA ARG A 67 -4.37 -0.65 31.42
C ARG A 67 -3.85 0.47 32.33
N GLY A 68 -3.92 1.73 31.88
CA GLY A 68 -3.42 2.90 32.60
C GLY A 68 -1.91 3.13 32.44
N GLU A 69 -1.25 2.47 31.49
CA GLU A 69 0.16 2.70 31.19
C GLU A 69 0.31 3.91 30.28
N HIS A 70 1.18 4.85 30.64
CA HIS A 70 1.49 6.01 29.82
C HIS A 70 2.59 5.66 28.81
N ILE A 71 2.29 5.80 27.52
CA ILE A 71 3.21 5.45 26.42
C ILE A 71 3.49 6.69 25.58
N SER A 72 4.76 6.88 25.23
CA SER A 72 5.22 7.88 24.26
C SER A 72 5.80 7.18 23.04
N SER A 73 5.11 7.26 21.91
CA SER A 73 5.51 6.61 20.65
C SER A 73 5.74 7.63 19.54
N SER A 74 6.72 7.35 18.69
CA SER A 74 6.99 8.16 17.49
C SER A 74 6.22 7.59 16.30
N GLN A 75 5.35 8.40 15.72
CA GLN A 75 4.43 8.02 14.67
C GLN A 75 4.74 8.78 13.38
N SER A 76 4.68 8.06 12.25
CA SER A 76 4.54 8.69 10.94
C SER A 76 3.07 9.08 10.76
N ALA A 77 2.83 10.34 10.40
CA ALA A 77 1.52 10.86 10.09
C ALA A 77 1.45 11.23 8.61
N PHE A 78 0.51 10.63 7.88
CA PHE A 78 0.26 10.94 6.48
C PHE A 78 -0.17 12.41 6.32
N ILE A 79 -0.99 12.91 7.25
CA ILE A 79 -1.39 14.32 7.33
C ILE A 79 -0.63 14.98 8.47
N SER A 80 0.04 16.10 8.15
CA SER A 80 0.75 16.93 9.12
C SER A 80 -0.11 17.22 10.35
N ALA A 81 0.41 16.92 11.54
CA ALA A 81 -0.19 17.27 12.81
C ALA A 81 0.63 18.33 13.54
N ASN A 82 0.00 19.04 14.47
CA ASN A 82 0.62 20.06 15.31
C ASN A 82 0.72 19.59 16.75
N VAL A 83 1.64 20.19 17.51
CA VAL A 83 1.73 19.98 18.96
C VAL A 83 0.42 20.37 19.62
N GLY A 84 -0.13 19.48 20.44
CA GLY A 84 -1.41 19.65 21.12
C GLY A 84 -2.61 19.02 20.42
N ASP A 85 -2.47 18.60 19.16
CA ASP A 85 -3.53 17.89 18.44
C ASP A 85 -3.84 16.56 19.14
N THR A 86 -5.12 16.18 19.13
CA THR A 86 -5.57 14.88 19.61
C THR A 86 -5.86 13.99 18.40
N LEU A 87 -5.17 12.86 18.32
CA LEU A 87 -5.26 11.90 17.24
C LEU A 87 -5.75 10.56 17.79
N PRO A 88 -6.62 9.85 17.07
CA PRO A 88 -6.95 8.49 17.44
C PRO A 88 -5.73 7.60 17.16
N ILE A 89 -5.28 6.88 18.19
CA ILE A 89 -4.16 5.94 18.12
C ILE A 89 -4.70 4.53 18.30
N ARG A 90 -4.36 3.67 17.35
CA ARG A 90 -4.67 2.25 17.35
C ARG A 90 -3.42 1.47 17.74
N TYR A 91 -3.55 0.51 18.63
CA TYR A 91 -2.43 -0.35 19.01
C TYR A 91 -2.91 -1.75 19.40
N ARG A 92 -2.01 -2.74 19.37
CA ARG A 92 -2.29 -4.09 19.86
C ARG A 92 -2.05 -4.19 21.38
N PRO A 93 -3.03 -4.67 22.18
CA PRO A 93 -2.88 -4.79 23.63
C PRO A 93 -1.71 -5.66 24.12
N ASP A 94 -1.23 -6.57 23.27
CA ASP A 94 -0.07 -7.43 23.51
C ASP A 94 1.28 -6.70 23.40
N ASP A 95 1.37 -5.68 22.53
CA ASP A 95 2.60 -4.89 22.36
C ASP A 95 2.27 -3.43 21.96
N PRO A 96 1.82 -2.61 22.92
CA PRO A 96 1.31 -1.27 22.65
C PRO A 96 2.38 -0.28 22.18
N THR A 97 3.65 -0.54 22.49
CA THR A 97 4.77 0.37 22.16
C THR A 97 5.22 0.23 20.71
N HIS A 98 5.28 -0.99 20.18
CA HIS A 98 5.77 -1.24 18.82
C HIS A 98 4.68 -1.32 17.75
N THR A 99 3.41 -1.45 18.16
CA THR A 99 2.28 -1.60 17.23
C THR A 99 1.34 -0.39 17.22
N SER A 100 1.74 0.71 17.84
CA SER A 100 0.95 1.94 17.80
C SER A 100 0.98 2.52 16.38
N GLU A 101 -0.19 2.81 15.82
CA GLU A 101 -0.42 3.45 14.53
C GLU A 101 -1.52 4.51 14.67
N ILE A 102 -1.51 5.54 13.82
CA ILE A 102 -2.60 6.53 13.83
C ILE A 102 -3.82 5.87 13.17
N ASP A 103 -4.98 5.92 13.83
CA ASP A 103 -6.22 5.29 13.34
C ASP A 103 -6.88 6.14 12.23
N ARG A 104 -6.18 6.25 11.11
CA ARG A 104 -6.61 6.95 9.92
C ARG A 104 -6.51 5.99 8.74
N PHE A 105 -7.48 6.09 7.84
CA PHE A 105 -7.56 5.18 6.70
C PHE A 105 -6.26 5.18 5.86
N MET A 106 -5.73 6.35 5.53
CA MET A 106 -4.50 6.42 4.73
C MET A 106 -3.27 5.94 5.51
N ASP A 107 -3.18 6.19 6.81
CA ASP A 107 -2.05 5.75 7.63
C ASP A 107 -2.01 4.22 7.81
N ILE A 108 -3.17 3.55 7.80
CA ILE A 108 -3.28 2.09 7.95
C ILE A 108 -3.19 1.35 6.60
N TRP A 109 -3.73 1.94 5.53
CA TRP A 109 -3.93 1.25 4.24
C TRP A 109 -2.98 1.72 3.13
N ASP A 110 -2.05 2.64 3.39
CA ASP A 110 -1.15 3.20 2.37
C ASP A 110 -0.41 2.11 1.56
N LEU A 111 0.24 1.17 2.24
CA LEU A 111 1.08 0.16 1.62
C LEU A 111 0.27 -0.88 0.83
N PRO A 112 -0.82 -1.48 1.38
CA PRO A 112 -1.71 -2.33 0.60
C PRO A 112 -2.27 -1.63 -0.66
N LEU A 113 -2.69 -0.36 -0.54
CA LEU A 113 -3.25 0.40 -1.66
C LEU A 113 -2.23 0.69 -2.75
N VAL A 114 -1.01 1.08 -2.38
CA VAL A 114 0.07 1.32 -3.35
C VAL A 114 0.44 0.04 -4.09
N CYS A 115 0.60 -1.08 -3.38
CA CYS A 115 0.88 -2.38 -4.01
C CYS A 115 -0.25 -2.82 -4.95
N PHE A 116 -1.50 -2.65 -4.54
CA PHE A 116 -2.66 -2.96 -5.36
C PHE A 116 -2.72 -2.10 -6.64
N ALA A 117 -2.56 -0.78 -6.50
CA ALA A 117 -2.59 0.15 -7.63
C ALA A 117 -1.47 -0.14 -8.64
N LEU A 118 -0.24 -0.37 -8.19
CA LEU A 118 0.89 -0.71 -9.06
C LEU A 118 0.68 -2.06 -9.76
N GLY A 119 0.18 -3.07 -9.04
CA GLY A 119 -0.16 -4.37 -9.61
C GLY A 119 -1.20 -4.25 -10.73
N MET A 120 -2.25 -3.45 -10.50
CA MET A 120 -3.29 -3.17 -11.50
C MET A 120 -2.74 -2.45 -12.74
N VAL A 121 -1.86 -1.46 -12.57
CA VAL A 121 -1.22 -0.76 -13.71
C VAL A 121 -0.44 -1.74 -14.59
N PHE A 122 0.30 -2.67 -13.99
CA PHE A 122 1.10 -3.65 -14.73
C PHE A 122 0.23 -4.63 -15.52
N LEU A 123 -0.86 -5.10 -14.91
CA LEU A 123 -1.82 -5.99 -15.58
C LEU A 123 -2.58 -5.28 -16.70
N CYS A 124 -3.08 -4.06 -16.44
CA CYS A 124 -3.76 -3.25 -17.44
C CYS A 124 -2.85 -2.95 -18.64
N SER A 125 -1.58 -2.59 -18.40
CA SER A 125 -0.61 -2.35 -19.46
C SER A 125 -0.41 -3.59 -20.34
N THR A 126 -0.32 -4.77 -19.71
CA THR A 126 -0.19 -6.05 -20.41
C THR A 126 -1.42 -6.37 -21.25
N LEU A 127 -2.62 -6.11 -20.72
CA LEU A 127 -3.88 -6.32 -21.41
C LEU A 127 -4.03 -5.39 -22.61
N VAL A 128 -3.74 -4.09 -22.45
CA VAL A 128 -3.80 -3.09 -23.52
C VAL A 128 -2.82 -3.44 -24.64
N ASP A 129 -1.57 -3.78 -24.31
CA ASP A 129 -0.56 -4.20 -25.31
C ASP A 129 -1.03 -5.46 -26.08
N CYS A 130 -1.67 -6.41 -25.40
CA CYS A 130 -2.18 -7.63 -26.02
C CYS A 130 -3.37 -7.36 -26.95
N LEU A 131 -4.32 -6.52 -26.53
CA LEU A 131 -5.48 -6.13 -27.33
C LEU A 131 -5.08 -5.35 -28.58
N PHE A 132 -4.19 -4.37 -28.44
CA PHE A 132 -3.68 -3.58 -29.55
C PHE A 132 -2.95 -4.46 -30.57
N TRP A 133 -2.13 -5.40 -30.10
CA TRP A 133 -1.45 -6.35 -30.95
C TRP A 133 -2.42 -7.29 -31.69
N LYS A 134 -3.43 -7.81 -30.99
CA LYS A 134 -4.46 -8.67 -31.60
C LYS A 134 -5.21 -7.93 -32.71
N ARG A 135 -5.57 -6.66 -32.47
CA ARG A 135 -6.21 -5.80 -33.47
C ARG A 135 -5.32 -5.60 -34.70
N ASN A 136 -4.06 -5.22 -34.52
CA ASN A 136 -3.11 -5.02 -35.63
C ASN A 136 -2.85 -6.31 -36.42
N LEU A 137 -2.81 -7.46 -35.76
CA LEU A 137 -2.68 -8.76 -36.44
C LEU A 137 -3.91 -9.08 -37.30
N PHE A 138 -5.11 -8.72 -36.83
CA PHE A 138 -6.35 -8.93 -37.57
C PHE A 138 -6.43 -8.04 -38.81
N GLU A 139 -6.12 -6.75 -38.67
CA GLU A 139 -6.05 -5.81 -39.80
C GLU A 139 -5.04 -6.27 -40.87
N ARG A 140 -3.84 -6.71 -40.45
CA ARG A 140 -2.84 -7.28 -41.38
C ARG A 140 -3.29 -8.56 -42.08
N ARG A 141 -4.23 -9.31 -41.50
CA ARG A 141 -4.75 -10.56 -42.07
C ARG A 141 -5.97 -10.31 -42.98
N SER A 142 -6.75 -9.27 -42.70
CA SER A 142 -7.94 -8.86 -43.47
C SER A 142 -7.62 -7.98 -44.69
N GLY A 143 -6.43 -7.36 -44.75
CA GLY A 143 -5.94 -6.58 -45.90
C GLY A 143 -5.30 -7.41 -47.01
N LYS A 144 -5.58 -8.71 -47.06
CA LYS A 144 -5.32 -9.60 -48.20
C LYS A 144 -6.64 -10.13 -48.73
#